data_AF-A0A0H5DN52-F1
#
_entry.id   AF-A0A0H5DN52-F1
#
_cell.length_a   1.000
_cell.length_b   1.000
_cell.length_c   1.000
_cell.angle_alpha   90.00
_cell.angle_beta   90.00
_cell.angle_gamma   90.00
#
_symmetry.space_group_name_H-M   'P 1'
#
loop_
_entity.id
_entity.type
_entity.pdbx_description
1 polymer ?
#
loop_
_entity_poly.entity_id
_entity_poly.type
_entity_poly.pdbx_seq_one_letter_code
_entity_poly.pdbx_strand_id
1 'polypeptide(L)'
;MTNHEEDKDEIEIFADGSVQSKNAEIPRWLKLIYFILPFWGLVWLILYWNGSHGWLDRGSWQELQKAANTTFPYENVDQPQKL
;
A
#
# COMPACT_ATOMS: atom_id res chain seq x y z
N MET A 1 20.53 30.05 47.54
CA MET A 1 21.26 29.01 46.79
C MET A 1 20.30 28.53 45.71
N THR A 2 20.51 29.02 44.50
CA THR A 2 19.69 28.79 43.30
C THR A 2 20.00 27.43 42.70
N ASN A 3 18.99 26.58 42.53
CA ASN A 3 19.02 25.30 41.83
C ASN A 3 17.61 25.12 41.23
N HIS A 4 17.36 24.69 40.00
CA HIS A 4 18.17 24.33 38.84
C HIS A 4 17.25 24.61 37.62
N GLU A 5 17.81 25.10 36.53
CA GLU A 5 17.20 24.97 35.20
C GLU A 5 17.25 23.49 34.82
N GLU A 6 16.10 22.84 34.55
CA GLU A 6 16.05 21.58 33.81
C GLU A 6 14.81 21.58 32.88
N ASP A 7 15.11 21.63 31.59
CA ASP A 7 14.38 21.12 30.40
C ASP A 7 12.84 21.20 30.40
N LYS A 8 12.17 22.12 29.68
CA LYS A 8 12.16 22.34 28.22
C LYS A 8 11.95 21.10 27.32
N ASP A 9 11.34 20.03 27.83
CA ASP A 9 10.65 19.05 26.97
C ASP A 9 9.14 19.34 26.98
N GLU A 10 8.77 20.25 26.09
CA GLU A 10 7.46 20.87 25.88
C GLU A 10 6.32 19.84 25.82
N ILE A 11 5.51 19.80 26.88
CA ILE A 11 4.20 19.16 26.86
C ILE A 11 3.31 20.04 25.99
N GLU A 12 2.99 19.59 24.78
CA GLU A 12 1.99 20.27 23.97
C GLU A 12 0.61 20.01 24.58
N ILE A 13 0.02 21.08 25.11
CA ILE A 13 -1.29 21.05 25.75
C ILE A 13 -2.35 21.27 24.66
N PHE A 14 -3.08 20.22 24.33
CA PHE A 14 -4.22 20.28 23.43
C PHE A 14 -5.53 20.23 24.23
N ALA A 15 -6.59 20.83 23.69
CA ALA A 15 -7.93 20.84 24.28
C ALA A 15 -7.95 21.31 25.75
N ASP A 16 -7.44 22.51 26.00
CA ASP A 16 -7.58 23.20 27.30
C ASP A 16 -7.09 22.36 28.50
N GLY A 17 -5.95 21.68 28.36
CA GLY A 17 -5.37 20.87 29.44
C GLY A 17 -5.81 19.40 29.48
N SER A 18 -6.84 19.02 28.69
CA SER A 18 -7.40 17.67 28.74
C SER A 18 -6.60 16.62 27.95
N VAL A 19 -5.83 17.04 26.95
CA VAL A 19 -4.99 16.15 26.15
C VAL A 19 -3.55 16.64 26.24
N GLN A 20 -2.77 15.96 27.08
CA GLN A 20 -1.33 16.19 27.20
C GLN A 20 -0.62 15.16 26.32
N SER A 21 -0.06 15.63 25.21
CA SER A 21 0.74 14.78 24.32
C SER A 21 2.22 15.03 24.63
N LYS A 22 2.83 14.11 25.37
CA LYS A 22 4.30 14.03 25.43
C LYS A 22 4.78 13.45 24.11
N ASN A 23 5.99 13.84 23.66
CA ASN A 23 6.67 13.25 22.50
C ASN A 23 6.74 11.72 22.69
N ALA A 24 5.72 11.01 22.17
CA ALA A 24 5.48 9.62 22.51
C ALA A 24 6.25 8.76 21.55
N GLU A 25 7.12 7.90 22.09
CA GLU A 25 7.87 6.97 21.26
C GLU A 25 6.90 6.07 20.49
N ILE A 26 6.94 6.18 19.16
CA ILE A 26 6.13 5.34 18.28
C ILE A 26 6.53 3.87 18.52
N PRO A 27 5.56 2.97 18.83
CA PRO A 27 5.83 1.56 19.07
C PRO A 27 6.59 0.93 17.90
N ARG A 28 7.66 0.16 18.19
CA ARG A 28 8.53 -0.45 17.16
C ARG A 28 7.76 -1.38 16.22
N TRP A 29 6.75 -2.09 16.73
CA TRP A 29 5.87 -2.95 15.94
C TRP A 29 5.03 -2.16 14.92
N LEU A 30 4.58 -0.96 15.29
CA LEU A 30 3.83 -0.10 14.37
C LEU A 30 4.72 0.35 13.21
N LYS A 31 5.98 0.75 13.50
CA LYS A 31 6.97 1.07 12.46
C LYS A 31 7.17 -0.11 11.51
N LEU A 32 7.32 -1.32 12.05
CA LEU A 32 7.49 -2.54 11.25
C LEU A 32 6.32 -2.78 10.30
N ILE A 33 5.08 -2.70 10.80
CA ILE A 33 3.87 -2.86 9.97
C ILE A 33 3.81 -1.81 8.87
N TYR A 34 4.14 -0.57 9.19
CA TYR A 34 4.18 0.53 8.22
C TYR A 34 5.20 0.29 7.10
N PHE A 35 6.23 -0.53 7.31
CA PHE A 35 7.14 -0.98 6.25
C PHE A 35 6.65 -2.22 5.51
N ILE A 36 6.03 -3.17 6.21
CA ILE A 36 5.55 -4.42 5.61
C ILE A 36 4.36 -4.19 4.68
N LEU A 37 3.39 -3.36 5.08
CA LEU A 37 2.18 -3.07 4.31
C LEU A 37 2.45 -2.53 2.89
N PRO A 38 3.29 -1.50 2.67
CA PRO A 38 3.56 -1.01 1.33
C PRO A 38 4.32 -2.03 0.49
N PHE A 39 5.23 -2.80 1.10
CA PHE A 39 5.94 -3.88 0.39
C PHE A 39 4.97 -4.98 -0.03
N TRP A 40 4.05 -5.37 0.87
CA TRP A 40 2.98 -6.31 0.56
C TRP A 40 2.10 -5.79 -0.58
N GLY A 41 1.67 -4.53 -0.51
CA GLY A 41 0.93 -3.88 -1.60
C GLY A 41 1.68 -3.89 -2.93
N LEU A 42 3.00 -3.68 -2.92
CA LEU A 42 3.83 -3.74 -4.11
C LEU A 42 3.93 -5.16 -4.69
N VAL A 43 4.06 -6.19 -3.84
CA VAL A 43 4.04 -7.59 -4.28
C VAL A 43 2.71 -7.90 -4.98
N TRP A 44 1.58 -7.49 -4.40
CA TRP A 44 0.27 -7.65 -5.04
C TRP A 44 0.16 -6.81 -6.31
N LEU A 45 0.66 -5.58 -6.32
CA LEU A 45 0.66 -4.78 -7.53
C LEU A 45 1.38 -5.53 -8.66
N ILE A 46 2.57 -6.09 -8.41
CA ILE A 46 3.34 -6.85 -9.41
C ILE A 46 2.58 -8.09 -9.88
N LEU A 47 1.97 -8.86 -8.97
CA LEU A 47 1.24 -10.09 -9.31
C LEU A 47 -0.01 -9.84 -10.17
N TYR A 48 -0.60 -8.64 -10.06
CA TYR A 48 -1.89 -8.30 -10.67
C TYR A 48 -1.83 -7.14 -11.67
N TRP A 49 -0.64 -6.57 -11.92
CA TRP A 49 -0.45 -5.37 -12.77
C TRP A 49 -0.90 -5.56 -14.22
N ASN A 50 -0.79 -6.78 -14.76
CA ASN A 50 -1.09 -7.10 -16.16
C ASN A 50 -2.00 -8.33 -16.29
N GLY A 51 -3.05 -8.36 -15.47
CA GLY A 51 -3.90 -9.53 -15.28
C GLY A 51 -3.41 -10.40 -14.11
N SER A 52 -4.35 -11.12 -13.49
CA SER A 52 -4.04 -11.94 -12.33
C SER A 52 -3.29 -13.20 -12.75
N HIS A 53 -2.03 -13.33 -12.32
CA HIS A 53 -1.27 -14.55 -12.54
C HIS A 53 -1.66 -15.63 -11.51
N GLY A 54 -2.41 -16.65 -11.94
CA GLY A 54 -2.66 -17.87 -11.17
C GLY A 54 -4.08 -18.04 -10.61
N TRP A 55 -4.20 -18.79 -9.51
CA TRP A 55 -5.47 -19.36 -8.99
C TRP A 55 -6.52 -18.34 -8.51
N LEU A 56 -6.10 -17.10 -8.24
CA LEU A 56 -7.00 -16.03 -7.78
C LEU A 56 -7.75 -15.36 -8.95
N ASP A 57 -7.35 -15.63 -10.20
CA ASP A 57 -8.19 -15.38 -11.37
C ASP A 57 -8.89 -16.66 -11.79
N ARG A 58 -10.22 -16.64 -11.92
CA ARG A 58 -10.96 -17.76 -12.53
C ARG A 58 -11.20 -17.55 -14.03
N GLY A 59 -10.42 -16.69 -14.67
CA GLY A 59 -10.56 -16.35 -16.09
C GLY A 59 -11.40 -15.09 -16.36
N SER A 60 -11.91 -14.43 -15.32
CA SER A 60 -12.70 -13.21 -15.47
C SER A 60 -11.88 -12.05 -16.07
N TRP A 61 -10.58 -11.95 -15.76
CA TRP A 61 -9.75 -10.93 -16.40
C TRP A 61 -9.47 -11.23 -17.86
N GLN A 62 -9.35 -12.51 -18.25
CA GLN A 62 -9.20 -12.88 -19.65
C GLN A 62 -10.45 -12.52 -20.46
N GLU A 63 -11.63 -12.74 -19.90
CA GLU A 63 -12.90 -12.32 -20.52
C GLU A 63 -12.97 -10.79 -20.68
N LEU A 64 -12.56 -10.04 -19.66
CA LEU A 64 -12.50 -8.57 -19.73
C LEU A 64 -11.48 -8.08 -20.76
N GLN A 65 -10.29 -8.67 -20.82
CA GLN A 65 -9.27 -8.33 -21.82
C GLN A 65 -9.76 -8.63 -23.25
N LYS A 66 -10.47 -9.75 -23.44
CA LYS A 66 -11.09 -10.10 -24.72
C LYS A 66 -12.22 -9.14 -25.10
N ALA A 67 -13.10 -8.78 -24.17
CA ALA A 67 -14.18 -7.83 -24.41
C ALA A 67 -13.65 -6.40 -24.70
N ALA A 68 -12.54 -6.02 -24.06
CA ALA A 68 -11.89 -4.73 -24.25
C ALA A 68 -10.90 -4.69 -25.43
N ASN A 69 -10.66 -5.80 -26.11
CA ASN A 69 -9.65 -5.95 -27.17
C ASN A 69 -8.24 -5.53 -26.72
N THR A 70 -7.85 -5.89 -25.50
CA THR A 70 -6.56 -5.54 -24.87
C THR A 70 -5.67 -6.76 -24.55
N THR A 71 -5.98 -7.92 -25.12
CA THR A 71 -5.21 -9.17 -24.92
C THR A 71 -3.77 -9.04 -25.45
N PHE A 72 -2.78 -9.49 -24.67
CA PHE A 72 -1.36 -9.45 -25.04
C PHE A 72 -0.76 -10.88 -25.13
N PRO A 73 0.13 -11.20 -26.10
CA PRO A 73 0.45 -10.39 -27.28
C PRO A 73 -0.79 -10.20 -28.16
N TYR A 74 -0.92 -9.03 -28.79
CA TYR A 74 -2.07 -8.67 -29.59
C TYR A 74 -2.36 -9.74 -30.66
N GLU A 75 -3.34 -10.60 -30.41
CA GLU A 75 -3.89 -11.48 -31.44
C GLU A 75 -4.78 -10.59 -32.30
N ASN A 76 -4.30 -10.23 -33.49
CA ASN A 76 -5.09 -9.47 -34.46
C ASN A 76 -6.36 -10.29 -34.78
N VAL A 77 -7.49 -9.86 -34.23
CA VAL A 77 -8.80 -10.48 -34.49
C VAL A 77 -9.17 -10.43 -35.98
N ASP A 78 -8.54 -9.51 -36.73
CA ASP A 78 -8.70 -9.34 -38.18
C ASP A 78 -7.80 -10.26 -39.02
N GLN A 79 -6.92 -11.06 -38.42
CA GLN A 79 -6.13 -12.04 -39.17
C GLN A 79 -6.89 -13.36 -39.28
N PRO A 80 -7.28 -13.79 -40.50
CA PRO A 80 -7.87 -15.10 -40.67
C PRO A 80 -6.83 -16.16 -40.26
N GLN A 81 -7.23 -17.07 -39.37
CA GLN A 81 -6.42 -18.24 -39.01
C GLN A 81 -6.00 -18.95 -40.29
N LYS A 82 -4.70 -18.93 -40.60
CA LYS A 82 -4.16 -19.79 -41.65
C LYS A 82 -4.21 -21.22 -41.12
N LEU A 83 -5.08 -22.03 -41.74
CA LEU A 83 -5.12 -23.49 -41.66
C LEU A 83 -3.75 -24.10 -41.99
#